data_AF-A0A7U7GB41-F1
#
_entry.id   AF-A0A7U7GB41-F1
#
_cell.length_a   1.000
_cell.length_b   1.000
_cell.length_c   1.000
_cell.angle_alpha   90.00
_cell.angle_beta   90.00
_cell.angle_gamma   90.00
#
_symmetry.space_group_name_H-M   'P 1'
#
loop_
_entity.id
_entity.type
_entity.pdbx_description
1 polymer ?
#
loop_
_entity_poly.entity_id
_entity_poly.type
_entity_poly.pdbx_seq_one_letter_code
_entity_poly.pdbx_strand_id
1 'polypeptide(L)'
;MKDWGFNPHTVCHSRGEYARDDDGDGFHEIHVNTAEGFWSLLRSWLRPHRGISQEKLPLYLGFFPFVHNSRIRGKGLLRPLLELLVT
;
A
#
# COMPACT_ATOMS: atom_id res chain seq x y z
N MET A 1 6.07 21.65 -3.20
CA MET A 1 6.06 20.48 -4.09
C MET A 1 5.16 20.86 -5.25
N LYS A 2 5.72 21.04 -6.45
CA LYS A 2 4.98 21.50 -7.63
C LYS A 2 4.05 20.40 -8.15
N ASP A 3 2.81 20.80 -8.38
CA ASP A 3 1.71 20.28 -9.20
C ASP A 3 2.02 19.11 -10.14
N TRP A 4 1.72 17.88 -9.72
CA TRP A 4 1.62 16.72 -10.64
C TRP A 4 0.18 16.45 -11.11
N GLY A 5 -0.77 17.38 -10.89
CA GLY A 5 -2.12 17.38 -11.50
C GLY A 5 -3.02 16.16 -11.23
N PHE A 6 -2.53 15.13 -10.56
CA PHE A 6 -3.28 13.91 -10.32
C PHE A 6 -4.12 14.07 -9.06
N ASN A 7 -5.42 14.27 -9.26
CA ASN A 7 -6.39 14.17 -8.19
C ASN A 7 -6.76 12.69 -8.04
N PRO A 8 -6.42 12.01 -6.93
CA PRO A 8 -6.76 10.60 -6.77
C PRO A 8 -8.28 10.46 -6.58
N HIS A 9 -8.92 9.72 -7.48
CA HIS A 9 -10.31 9.30 -7.34
C HIS A 9 -10.35 7.94 -6.63
N THR A 10 -11.31 7.75 -5.71
CA THR A 10 -11.46 6.50 -4.93
C THR A 10 -12.94 6.19 -4.71
N VAL A 11 -13.26 4.90 -4.62
CA VAL A 11 -14.59 4.41 -4.25
C VAL A 11 -14.70 4.03 -2.76
N CYS A 12 -15.90 4.15 -2.20
CA CYS A 12 -16.21 3.79 -0.81
C CYS A 12 -17.14 2.57 -0.74
N HIS A 13 -16.57 1.37 -0.62
CA HIS A 13 -17.35 0.11 -0.63
C HIS A 13 -18.35 0.01 0.54
N SER A 14 -18.06 0.63 1.69
CA SER A 14 -19.01 0.67 2.82
C SER A 14 -20.28 1.46 2.52
N ARG A 15 -20.28 2.28 1.47
CA ARG A 15 -21.44 2.99 0.93
C ARG A 15 -22.08 2.28 -0.27
N GLY A 16 -21.66 1.06 -0.57
CA GLY A 16 -22.13 0.30 -1.74
C GLY A 16 -21.57 0.78 -3.07
N GLU A 17 -20.52 1.60 -3.06
CA GLU A 17 -19.86 2.11 -4.25
C GLU A 17 -18.71 1.18 -4.65
N TYR A 18 -18.85 0.48 -5.78
CA TYR A 18 -17.86 -0.49 -6.29
C TYR A 18 -17.22 -0.05 -7.61
N ALA A 19 -17.87 0.86 -8.30
CA ALA A 19 -17.39 1.52 -9.50
C ALA A 19 -17.97 2.93 -9.49
N ARG A 20 -17.15 3.95 -9.75
CA ARG A 20 -17.63 5.31 -9.99
C ARG A 20 -17.36 5.68 -11.43
N ASP A 21 -18.45 5.94 -12.13
CA ASP A 21 -18.46 6.53 -13.45
C ASP A 21 -18.76 8.03 -13.31
N ASP A 22 -17.71 8.86 -13.39
CA ASP A 22 -17.83 10.31 -13.18
C ASP A 22 -18.43 11.03 -14.42
N ASP A 23 -18.38 10.42 -15.63
CA ASP A 23 -18.86 11.03 -16.88
C ASP A 23 -20.00 10.27 -17.57
N GLY A 24 -20.37 9.08 -17.08
CA GLY A 24 -21.54 8.32 -17.50
C GLY A 24 -21.34 7.55 -18.81
N ASP A 25 -20.10 7.39 -19.27
CA ASP A 25 -19.81 6.73 -20.54
C ASP A 25 -19.68 5.20 -20.42
N GLY A 26 -19.61 4.66 -19.20
CA GLY A 26 -19.43 3.24 -18.90
C GLY A 26 -18.02 2.71 -19.18
N PHE A 27 -17.04 3.60 -19.38
CA PHE A 27 -15.63 3.32 -19.60
C PHE A 27 -14.77 4.03 -18.54
N HIS A 28 -13.57 3.50 -18.27
CA HIS A 28 -12.63 4.08 -17.29
C HIS A 28 -13.20 4.29 -15.86
N GLU A 29 -14.19 3.48 -15.46
CA GLU A 29 -14.76 3.53 -14.11
C GLU A 29 -13.68 3.38 -13.02
N ILE A 30 -13.79 4.19 -11.96
CA ILE A 30 -12.88 4.12 -10.82
C ILE A 30 -13.30 2.93 -9.96
N HIS A 31 -12.46 1.90 -9.87
CA HIS A 31 -12.76 0.69 -9.11
C HIS A 31 -11.97 0.54 -7.80
N VAL A 32 -10.88 1.30 -7.61
CA VAL A 32 -9.94 1.02 -6.52
C VAL A 32 -10.29 1.80 -5.27
N ASN A 33 -10.53 1.07 -4.18
CA ASN A 33 -10.46 1.58 -2.82
C ASN A 33 -8.99 1.53 -2.33
N THR A 34 -8.58 2.54 -1.56
CA THR A 34 -7.32 2.58 -0.80
C THR A 34 -6.94 1.24 -0.15
N ALA A 35 -7.90 0.50 0.40
CA ALA A 35 -7.67 -0.80 1.04
C ALA A 35 -7.22 -1.89 0.05
N GLU A 36 -7.80 -1.93 -1.15
CA GLU A 36 -7.43 -2.89 -2.19
C GLU A 36 -6.05 -2.57 -2.77
N GLY A 37 -5.75 -1.28 -2.97
CA GLY A 37 -4.42 -0.82 -3.33
C GLY A 37 -3.37 -1.23 -2.28
N PHE A 38 -3.69 -1.03 -1.00
CA PHE A 38 -2.83 -1.43 0.11
C PHE A 38 -2.58 -2.95 0.13
N TRP A 39 -3.63 -3.76 -0.04
CA TRP A 39 -3.50 -5.22 -0.07
C TRP A 39 -2.69 -5.70 -1.29
N SER A 40 -2.82 -5.05 -2.43
CA SER A 40 -2.06 -5.40 -3.64
C SER A 40 -0.55 -5.21 -3.42
N LEU A 41 -0.18 -4.15 -2.70
CA LEU A 41 1.21 -3.89 -2.31
C LEU A 41 1.71 -4.89 -1.26
N LEU A 42 0.92 -5.15 -0.21
CA LEU A 42 1.30 -6.08 0.86
C LEU A 42 1.51 -7.51 0.32
N ARG A 43 0.64 -7.99 -0.58
CA ARG A 43 0.82 -9.31 -1.24
C ARG A 43 2.13 -9.40 -2.02
N SER A 44 2.47 -8.35 -2.76
CA SER A 44 3.72 -8.31 -3.53
C SER A 44 4.95 -8.27 -2.61
N TRP A 45 4.87 -7.50 -1.52
CA TRP A 45 5.93 -7.41 -0.52
C TRP A 45 6.16 -8.73 0.24
N LEU A 46 5.11 -9.49 0.54
CA LEU A 46 5.22 -10.81 1.18
C LEU A 46 5.69 -11.92 0.24
N ARG A 47 5.64 -11.72 -1.09
CA ARG A 47 5.94 -12.77 -2.07
C ARG A 47 7.33 -13.41 -1.94
N PRO A 48 8.42 -12.68 -1.62
CA PRO A 48 9.74 -13.28 -1.37
C PRO A 48 9.80 -14.10 -0.09
N HIS A 49 8.86 -13.90 0.84
CA HIS A 49 8.82 -14.54 2.16
C HIS A 49 7.88 -15.76 2.22
N ARG A 50 7.61 -16.42 1.09
CA ARG A 50 6.75 -17.63 1.06
C ARG A 50 7.32 -18.72 2.00
N GLY A 51 6.44 -19.37 2.77
CA GLY A 51 6.83 -20.42 3.72
C GLY A 51 7.23 -19.92 5.12
N ILE A 52 6.95 -18.65 5.44
CA ILE A 52 7.13 -18.11 6.80
C ILE A 52 6.28 -18.84 7.84
N SER A 53 6.87 -19.06 9.02
CA SER A 53 6.15 -19.56 10.20
C SER A 53 4.96 -18.65 10.52
N GLN A 54 3.80 -19.24 10.78
CA GLN A 54 2.61 -18.52 11.20
C GLN A 54 2.84 -17.70 12.47
N GLU A 55 3.69 -18.19 13.38
CA GLU A 55 4.07 -17.49 14.60
C GLU A 55 4.80 -16.16 14.30
N LYS A 56 5.56 -16.11 13.20
CA LYS A 56 6.33 -14.93 12.81
C LYS A 56 5.57 -14.00 11.85
N LEU A 57 4.47 -14.48 11.24
CA LEU A 57 3.64 -13.69 10.32
C LEU A 57 3.24 -12.31 10.86
N PRO A 58 2.86 -12.14 12.15
CA PRO A 58 2.53 -10.82 12.70
C PRO A 58 3.68 -9.80 12.59
N LEU A 59 4.93 -10.24 12.69
CA LEU A 59 6.10 -9.35 12.57
C LEU A 59 6.23 -8.79 11.14
N TYR A 60 6.02 -9.63 10.12
CA TYR A 60 6.04 -9.21 8.73
C TYR A 60 4.88 -8.26 8.41
N LEU A 61 3.67 -8.61 8.85
CA LEU A 61 2.48 -7.77 8.67
C LEU A 61 2.60 -6.43 9.38
N GLY A 62 3.19 -6.38 10.58
CA GLY A 62 3.42 -5.15 11.32
C GLY A 62 4.55 -4.29 10.76
N PHE A 63 5.57 -4.91 10.16
CA PHE A 63 6.70 -4.18 9.57
C PHE A 63 6.34 -3.54 8.21
N PHE A 64 5.45 -4.15 7.43
CA PHE A 64 5.04 -3.59 6.14
C PHE A 64 4.47 -2.15 6.22
N PRO A 65 3.50 -1.82 7.10
CA PRO A 65 3.01 -0.46 7.27
C PRO A 65 4.11 0.54 7.59
N PHE A 66 5.08 0.16 8.43
CA PHE A 66 6.23 1.01 8.73
C PHE A 66 7.06 1.32 7.48
N VAL A 67 7.42 0.29 6.70
CA VAL A 67 8.18 0.46 5.45
C VAL A 67 7.38 1.29 4.43
N HIS A 68 6.08 0.99 4.28
CA HIS A 68 5.18 1.69 3.36
C HIS A 68 5.06 3.18 3.71
N ASN A 69 4.83 3.50 4.99
CA ASN A 69 4.62 4.87 5.47
C ASN A 69 5.92 5.69 5.51
N SER A 70 7.08 5.04 5.63
CA SER A 70 8.38 5.72 5.60
C SER A 70 8.63 6.43 4.26
N ARG A 71 8.00 5.99 3.17
CA ARG A 71 8.18 6.54 1.81
C ARG A 71 9.64 6.54 1.33
N ILE A 72 10.49 5.68 1.92
CA ILE A 72 11.89 5.47 1.55
C ILE A 72 11.98 4.23 0.67
N ARG A 73 12.58 4.38 -0.51
CA ARG A 73 12.62 3.29 -1.50
C ARG A 73 13.83 2.37 -1.30
N GLY A 74 13.61 1.08 -1.52
CA GLY A 74 14.65 0.06 -1.58
C GLY A 74 15.53 0.02 -0.33
N LYS A 75 16.85 -0.03 -0.54
CA LYS A 75 17.85 -0.11 0.53
C LYS A 75 18.03 1.19 1.32
N GLY A 76 17.37 2.29 0.93
CA GLY A 76 17.49 3.58 1.60
C GLY A 76 17.08 3.54 3.07
N LEU A 77 16.21 2.59 3.46
CA LEU A 77 15.75 2.43 4.84
C LEU A 77 16.76 1.72 5.75
N LEU A 78 17.78 1.05 5.18
CA LEU A 78 18.72 0.22 5.96
C LEU A 78 19.54 1.05 6.95
N ARG A 79 20.11 2.17 6.50
CA ARG A 79 20.95 3.02 7.35
C ARG A 79 20.16 3.65 8.50
N PRO A 80 19.00 4.31 8.27
CA PRO A 80 18.16 4.82 9.36
C PRO A 80 17.69 3.74 10.34
N LEU A 81 17.39 2.52 9.85
CA LEU A 81 17.03 1.40 10.71
C LEU A 81 18.18 0.97 11.62
N LEU A 82 19.39 0.83 11.06
CA LEU A 82 20.56 0.44 11.83
C LEU A 82 20.94 1.52 12.85
N GLU A 83 20.88 2.78 12.46
CA GLU A 83 21.11 3.91 13.37
C GLU A 83 20.10 3.90 14.52
N LEU A 84 18.84 3.57 14.28
CA LEU A 84 17.81 3.48 15.32
C LEU A 84 17.98 2.27 16.26
N LEU A 85 18.42 1.13 15.73
CA LEU A 85 18.42 -0.16 16.45
C LEU A 85 19.72 -0.46 17.20
N VAL A 86 20.83 0.20 16.82
CA VAL A 86 22.19 -0.09 17.33
C VAL A 86 22.71 1.02 18.26
N THR A 87 21.93 2.06 18.49
CA THR A 87 22.13 3.08 19.54
C THR A 87 21.27 2.81 20.75
#